data_AF-A0A660W8E7-F1
#
_entry.id   AF-A0A660W8E7-F1
#
_cell.length_a   1.000
_cell.length_b   1.000
_cell.length_c   1.000
_cell.angle_alpha   90.00
_cell.angle_beta   90.00
_cell.angle_gamma   90.00
#
_symmetry.space_group_name_H-M   'P 1'
#
loop_
_entity.id
_entity.type
_entity.pdbx_description
1 polymer ?
#
loop_
_entity_poly.entity_id
_entity_poly.type
_entity_poly.pdbx_seq_one_letter_code
_entity_poly.pdbx_strand_id
1 'polypeptide(L)'
;MEGYSGVGAQVHTWSAPSQPPYDLANAQVAYGWTAADNIRPWAHDDSVFAMGHFLQIPTAYMTSGACGYVYDSLLLYDTVSQTNFWLQVCHFDTRGTPDDEYTAWDEGTNSAFFTSYFGSDTQYVTKSPYSYSSTGTTWSDWHFYRFHVSHSQISQIAAKINSEQGTSLSTNPSNYRLDLLTVQNEIYCPVGTNGHLGMSAYDIYLYEEYGVGSGPVVPEPATIAMSAFALMGLAGIAKKKINSRRS
;
A
#
# COMPACT_ATOMS: atom_id res chain seq x y z
N MET A 1 16.03 19.00 -19.68
CA MET A 1 15.54 18.15 -18.59
C MET A 1 14.53 18.98 -17.82
N GLU A 2 13.24 18.69 -18.00
CA GLU A 2 12.22 19.23 -17.11
C GLU A 2 12.44 18.59 -15.73
N GLY A 3 12.51 19.42 -14.69
CA GLY A 3 12.64 18.91 -13.33
C GLY A 3 11.30 18.37 -12.86
N TYR A 4 11.20 17.06 -12.68
CA TYR A 4 10.05 16.47 -11.99
C TYR A 4 10.10 16.86 -10.50
N SER A 5 8.99 17.34 -9.97
CA SER A 5 8.86 17.64 -8.54
C SER A 5 8.43 16.37 -7.80
N GLY A 6 9.40 15.59 -7.33
CA GLY A 6 9.16 14.40 -6.50
C GLY A 6 9.27 14.68 -5.01
N VAL A 7 8.66 13.80 -4.21
CA VAL A 7 8.82 13.73 -2.76
C VAL A 7 9.51 12.42 -2.42
N GLY A 8 10.42 12.44 -1.43
CA GLY A 8 11.17 11.26 -1.06
C GLY A 8 11.55 11.25 0.40
N ALA A 9 11.90 10.06 0.88
CA ALA A 9 12.35 9.82 2.23
C ALA A 9 13.40 8.71 2.25
N GLN A 10 14.23 8.72 3.28
CA GLN A 10 15.13 7.63 3.59
C GLN A 10 14.92 7.21 5.05
N VAL A 11 14.58 5.94 5.24
CA VAL A 11 14.46 5.35 6.57
C VAL A 11 15.81 4.77 6.95
N HIS A 12 16.23 5.00 8.20
CA HIS A 12 17.46 4.47 8.79
C HIS A 12 17.17 3.94 10.19
N THR A 13 17.62 2.73 10.52
CA THR A 13 17.37 2.15 11.86
C THR A 13 18.57 2.22 12.81
N TRP A 14 19.78 2.53 12.33
CA TRP A 14 21.01 2.60 13.16
C TRP A 14 21.02 3.65 14.27
N SER A 15 20.21 4.70 14.14
CA SER A 15 20.22 5.84 15.05
C SER A 15 19.02 5.88 16.00
N ALA A 16 18.15 4.85 15.98
CA ALA A 16 17.01 4.80 16.86
C ALA A 16 17.46 4.63 18.33
N PRO A 17 17.14 5.57 19.24
CA PRO A 17 17.61 5.53 20.64
C PRO A 17 17.04 4.35 21.45
N SER A 18 16.00 3.71 20.92
CA SER A 18 15.48 2.42 21.34
C SER A 18 14.85 1.75 20.12
N GLN A 19 15.03 0.44 19.95
CA GLN A 19 14.34 -0.29 18.90
C GLN A 19 12.81 -0.10 19.04
N PRO A 20 12.08 0.14 17.94
CA PRO A 20 10.64 0.30 18.00
C PRO A 20 10.01 -0.99 18.56
N PRO A 21 8.94 -0.89 19.37
CA PRO A 21 8.33 -2.04 20.05
C PRO A 21 7.73 -3.11 19.12
N TYR A 22 7.80 -2.90 17.80
CA TYR A 22 7.25 -3.76 16.75
C TYR A 22 8.26 -4.04 15.63
N ASP A 23 9.56 -3.75 15.84
CA ASP A 23 10.62 -3.98 14.85
C ASP A 23 10.38 -3.28 13.49
N LEU A 24 9.47 -2.31 13.38
CA LEU A 24 9.14 -1.63 12.12
C LEU A 24 9.58 -0.15 12.14
N ALA A 25 10.21 0.27 11.05
CA ALA A 25 10.50 1.67 10.77
C ALA A 25 10.02 2.02 9.36
N ASN A 26 9.26 3.11 9.21
CA ASN A 26 8.72 3.50 7.91
C ASN A 26 8.77 5.00 7.67
N ALA A 27 8.67 5.39 6.41
CA ALA A 27 8.32 6.73 5.98
C ALA A 27 7.36 6.60 4.79
N GLN A 28 6.40 7.51 4.71
CA GLN A 28 5.32 7.40 3.75
C GLN A 28 4.92 8.75 3.19
N VAL A 29 4.60 8.74 1.90
CA VAL A 29 3.76 9.78 1.28
C VAL A 29 2.33 9.32 1.51
N ALA A 30 1.55 10.10 2.24
CA ALA A 30 0.21 9.71 2.65
C ALA A 30 -0.82 10.78 2.27
N TYR A 31 -1.98 10.33 1.81
CA TYR A 31 -3.16 11.15 1.64
C TYR A 31 -4.34 10.45 2.31
N GLY A 32 -5.02 11.17 3.21
CA GLY A 32 -6.11 10.62 4.00
C GLY A 32 -7.40 11.37 3.78
N TRP A 33 -8.51 10.64 3.87
CA TRP A 33 -9.85 11.17 3.85
C TRP A 33 -10.50 10.99 5.22
N THR A 34 -11.46 11.85 5.51
CA THR A 34 -12.30 11.75 6.69
C THR A 34 -13.56 10.94 6.39
N ALA A 35 -14.26 10.54 7.45
CA ALA A 35 -15.55 9.87 7.29
C ALA A 35 -16.59 10.70 6.52
N ALA A 36 -16.46 12.03 6.51
CA ALA A 36 -17.36 12.94 5.82
C ALA A 36 -17.14 12.96 4.29
N ASP A 37 -15.92 12.68 3.82
CA ASP A 37 -15.61 12.63 2.39
C ASP A 37 -16.28 11.42 1.71
N ASN A 38 -16.42 10.30 2.44
CA ASN A 38 -17.13 9.10 2.01
C ASN A 38 -16.74 8.60 0.60
N ILE A 39 -15.43 8.59 0.32
CA ILE A 39 -14.88 8.12 -0.97
C ILE A 39 -15.08 6.60 -1.07
N ARG A 40 -15.81 6.13 -2.08
CA ARG A 40 -16.14 4.71 -2.29
C ARG A 40 -15.72 4.27 -3.69
N PRO A 41 -14.49 3.77 -3.86
CA PRO A 41 -13.94 3.47 -5.19
C PRO A 41 -14.65 2.37 -5.98
N TRP A 42 -15.54 1.61 -5.32
CA TRP A 42 -16.31 0.52 -5.91
C TRP A 42 -17.81 0.68 -5.66
N ALA A 43 -18.32 1.92 -5.75
CA ALA A 43 -19.73 2.21 -5.54
C ALA A 43 -20.64 1.61 -6.63
N HIS A 44 -20.09 1.29 -7.80
CA HIS A 44 -20.81 0.72 -8.94
C HIS A 44 -20.34 -0.72 -9.21
N ASP A 45 -21.26 -1.59 -9.66
CA ASP A 45 -20.97 -3.03 -9.90
C ASP A 45 -19.88 -3.26 -10.98
N ASP A 46 -19.67 -2.28 -11.86
CA ASP A 46 -18.66 -2.28 -12.91
C ASP A 46 -17.44 -1.39 -12.61
N SER A 47 -17.33 -0.86 -11.39
CA SER A 47 -16.20 -0.02 -10.99
C SER A 47 -14.87 -0.78 -11.08
N VAL A 48 -13.88 -0.11 -11.68
CA VAL A 48 -12.47 -0.48 -11.63
C VAL A 48 -11.70 0.67 -11.01
N PHE A 49 -11.14 0.41 -9.83
CA PHE A 49 -10.25 1.35 -9.16
C PHE A 49 -8.83 1.21 -9.71
N ALA A 50 -8.14 2.34 -9.89
CA ALA A 50 -6.74 2.37 -10.27
C ALA A 50 -5.94 3.29 -9.35
N MET A 51 -4.71 2.87 -9.07
CA MET A 51 -3.68 3.70 -8.48
C MET A 51 -2.47 3.67 -9.40
N GLY A 52 -1.84 4.82 -9.63
CA GLY A 52 -0.56 4.88 -10.33
C GLY A 52 0.32 6.03 -9.88
N HIS A 53 1.62 5.87 -10.12
CA HIS A 53 2.66 6.84 -9.79
C HIS A 53 3.99 6.47 -10.47
N PHE A 54 4.97 7.35 -10.35
CA PHE A 54 6.37 7.06 -10.67
C PHE A 54 7.21 6.91 -9.40
N LEU A 55 8.13 5.94 -9.40
CA LEU A 55 8.88 5.51 -8.22
C LEU A 55 10.38 5.37 -8.51
N GLN A 56 11.19 5.76 -7.54
CA GLN A 56 12.63 5.51 -7.44
C GLN A 56 12.94 4.80 -6.12
N ILE A 57 13.80 3.79 -6.16
CA ILE A 57 14.35 3.14 -4.96
C ILE A 57 15.87 3.04 -5.12
N PRO A 58 16.59 4.15 -4.91
CA PRO A 58 18.01 4.23 -5.27
C PRO A 58 18.92 3.45 -4.33
N THR A 59 18.49 3.22 -3.09
CA THR A 59 19.32 2.60 -2.05
C THR A 59 18.51 1.66 -1.19
N ALA A 60 19.02 0.46 -0.97
CA ALA A 60 18.53 -0.48 0.01
C ALA A 60 19.72 -1.25 0.57
N TYR A 61 19.80 -1.35 1.89
CA TYR A 61 20.76 -2.18 2.59
C TYR A 61 20.09 -2.73 3.84
N MET A 62 20.24 -4.03 4.06
CA MET A 62 19.74 -4.72 5.24
C MET A 62 20.86 -5.58 5.82
N THR A 63 21.03 -5.56 7.14
CA THR A 63 21.82 -6.60 7.82
C THR A 63 21.03 -7.91 7.85
N SER A 64 21.71 -9.03 8.12
CA SER A 64 21.07 -10.35 8.25
C SER A 64 19.84 -10.31 9.16
N GLY A 65 18.69 -10.76 8.64
CA GLY A 65 17.41 -10.81 9.36
C GLY A 65 16.51 -9.58 9.22
N ALA A 66 17.05 -8.43 8.79
CA ALA A 66 16.24 -7.28 8.41
C ALA A 66 15.76 -7.41 6.95
N CYS A 67 14.61 -6.81 6.65
CA CYS A 67 14.09 -6.73 5.29
C CYS A 67 13.38 -5.40 5.08
N GLY A 68 13.59 -4.82 3.89
CA GLY A 68 12.96 -3.60 3.45
C GLY A 68 11.96 -3.84 2.35
N TYR A 69 10.91 -3.05 2.38
CA TYR A 69 9.78 -3.13 1.48
C TYR A 69 9.36 -1.75 0.99
N VAL A 70 8.81 -1.68 -0.22
CA VAL A 70 8.04 -0.52 -0.67
C VAL A 70 6.69 -0.98 -1.17
N TYR A 71 5.62 -0.43 -0.59
CA TYR A 71 4.23 -0.77 -0.89
C TYR A 71 3.42 0.45 -1.30
N ASP A 72 2.43 0.20 -2.14
CA ASP A 72 1.20 0.99 -2.14
C ASP A 72 0.29 0.39 -1.08
N SER A 73 -0.25 1.19 -0.17
CA SER A 73 -1.22 0.72 0.81
C SER A 73 -2.51 1.53 0.75
N LEU A 74 -3.63 0.83 0.74
CA LEU A 74 -4.97 1.41 0.87
C LEU A 74 -5.59 0.95 2.19
N LEU A 75 -5.97 1.88 3.05
CA LEU A 75 -6.80 1.59 4.21
C LEU A 75 -8.27 1.66 3.80
N LEU A 76 -8.94 0.53 3.85
CA LEU A 76 -10.35 0.40 3.49
C LEU A 76 -11.18 0.17 4.76
N TYR A 77 -12.20 0.99 4.95
CA TYR A 77 -13.17 0.85 6.03
C TYR A 77 -14.45 0.22 5.49
N ASP A 78 -14.81 -0.95 6.02
CA ASP A 78 -16.10 -1.56 5.77
C ASP A 78 -17.18 -0.90 6.62
N THR A 79 -18.07 -0.16 5.95
CA THR A 79 -19.15 0.56 6.62
C THR A 79 -20.24 -0.34 7.21
N VAL A 80 -20.28 -1.63 6.83
CA VAL A 80 -21.24 -2.60 7.37
C VAL A 80 -20.68 -3.29 8.62
N SER A 81 -19.48 -3.89 8.52
CA SER A 81 -18.84 -4.56 9.66
C SER A 81 -18.10 -3.63 10.62
N GLN A 82 -17.98 -2.35 10.26
CA GLN A 82 -17.24 -1.32 11.01
C GLN A 82 -15.78 -1.69 11.28
N THR A 83 -15.18 -2.45 10.35
CA THR A 83 -13.83 -2.98 10.46
C THR A 83 -12.97 -2.44 9.31
N ASN A 84 -11.71 -2.15 9.60
CA ASN A 84 -10.72 -1.78 8.60
C ASN A 84 -9.96 -3.00 8.09
N PHE A 85 -9.48 -2.93 6.85
CA PHE A 85 -8.41 -3.79 6.36
C PHE A 85 -7.48 -3.02 5.43
N TRP A 86 -6.26 -3.52 5.25
CA TRP A 86 -5.31 -3.00 4.28
C TRP A 86 -5.31 -3.81 2.99
N LEU A 87 -5.28 -3.13 1.86
CA LEU A 87 -4.83 -3.69 0.59
C LEU A 87 -3.43 -3.15 0.31
N GLN A 88 -2.43 -4.02 0.20
CA GLN A 88 -1.05 -3.66 -0.04
C GLN A 88 -0.55 -4.25 -1.36
N VAL A 89 0.12 -3.46 -2.18
CA VAL A 89 0.74 -3.92 -3.43
C VAL A 89 2.23 -3.65 -3.38
N CYS A 90 3.03 -4.71 -3.36
CA CYS A 90 4.48 -4.65 -3.21
C CYS A 90 5.17 -4.23 -4.51
N HIS A 91 5.96 -3.16 -4.48
CA HIS A 91 6.86 -2.77 -5.57
C HIS A 91 8.24 -3.39 -5.43
N PHE A 92 8.71 -3.42 -4.19
CA PHE A 92 10.07 -3.79 -3.86
C PHE A 92 10.11 -4.54 -2.56
N ASP A 93 10.88 -5.62 -2.56
CA ASP A 93 11.20 -6.40 -1.37
C ASP A 93 12.65 -6.87 -1.47
N THR A 94 13.47 -6.48 -0.50
CA THR A 94 14.90 -6.88 -0.44
C THR A 94 15.14 -8.39 -0.50
N ARG A 95 14.12 -9.23 -0.25
CA ARG A 95 14.19 -10.70 -0.32
C ARG A 95 14.07 -11.24 -1.75
N GLY A 96 13.60 -10.43 -2.70
CA GLY A 96 13.38 -10.82 -4.09
C GLY A 96 12.00 -10.42 -4.60
N THR A 97 11.67 -10.86 -5.81
CA THR A 97 10.31 -10.72 -6.34
C THR A 97 9.36 -11.62 -5.53
N PRO A 98 8.26 -11.09 -4.96
CA PRO A 98 7.23 -11.92 -4.33
C PRO A 98 6.66 -12.93 -5.32
N ASP A 99 6.32 -14.13 -4.86
CA ASP A 99 5.75 -15.22 -5.66
C ASP A 99 4.32 -15.61 -5.21
N ASP A 100 3.78 -14.97 -4.18
CA ASP A 100 2.46 -15.25 -3.64
C ASP A 100 1.63 -14.00 -3.27
N GLU A 101 0.32 -14.19 -3.27
CA GLU A 101 -0.66 -13.23 -2.73
C GLU A 101 -1.26 -13.83 -1.46
N TYR A 102 -1.20 -13.10 -0.35
CA TYR A 102 -1.53 -13.65 0.97
C TYR A 102 -2.33 -12.69 1.84
N THR A 103 -2.98 -13.25 2.85
CA THR A 103 -3.62 -12.49 3.94
C THR A 103 -2.85 -12.69 5.23
N ALA A 104 -2.85 -11.67 6.07
CA ALA A 104 -2.30 -11.75 7.42
C ALA A 104 -2.94 -10.69 8.33
N TRP A 105 -2.47 -10.64 9.56
CA TRP A 105 -2.93 -9.69 10.57
C TRP A 105 -1.85 -8.66 10.87
N ASP A 106 -2.16 -7.38 10.71
CA ASP A 106 -1.27 -6.31 11.18
C ASP A 106 -1.54 -6.04 12.66
N GLU A 107 -0.54 -6.35 13.50
CA GLU A 107 -0.60 -6.09 14.94
C GLU A 107 -0.61 -4.59 15.27
N GLY A 108 -0.02 -3.76 14.41
CA GLY A 108 0.11 -2.32 14.59
C GLY A 108 -1.24 -1.61 14.55
N THR A 109 -2.03 -1.87 13.51
CA THR A 109 -3.39 -1.30 13.38
C THR A 109 -4.50 -2.22 13.89
N ASN A 110 -4.16 -3.46 14.28
CA ASN A 110 -5.13 -4.48 14.66
C ASN A 110 -6.21 -4.68 13.59
N SER A 111 -5.75 -4.88 12.35
CA SER A 111 -6.61 -5.10 11.20
C SER A 111 -6.02 -6.19 10.31
N ALA A 112 -6.88 -6.90 9.60
CA ALA A 112 -6.43 -7.80 8.55
C ALA A 112 -5.79 -7.00 7.41
N PHE A 113 -4.93 -7.66 6.64
CA PHE A 113 -4.45 -7.13 5.37
C PHE A 113 -4.40 -8.22 4.31
N PHE A 114 -4.43 -7.78 3.06
CA PHE A 114 -4.15 -8.58 1.89
C PHE A 114 -2.98 -7.94 1.14
N THR A 115 -1.98 -8.74 0.84
CA THR A 115 -0.79 -8.31 0.10
C THR A 115 -0.78 -8.97 -1.28
N SER A 116 -0.56 -8.15 -2.29
CA SER A 116 -0.30 -8.54 -3.67
C SER A 116 1.00 -7.88 -4.15
N TYR A 117 1.32 -8.05 -5.42
CA TYR A 117 2.54 -7.53 -6.04
C TYR A 117 2.29 -7.19 -7.52
N PHE A 118 3.24 -6.52 -8.16
CA PHE A 118 3.21 -6.22 -9.59
C PHE A 118 3.68 -7.43 -10.41
N GLY A 119 2.92 -8.52 -10.34
CA GLY A 119 3.08 -9.74 -11.15
C GLY A 119 2.25 -9.72 -12.43
N SER A 120 2.49 -10.69 -13.31
CA SER A 120 1.59 -10.97 -14.45
C SER A 120 0.60 -12.11 -14.17
N ASP A 121 0.84 -12.81 -13.07
CA ASP A 121 0.18 -14.02 -12.58
C ASP A 121 -0.66 -13.77 -11.33
N THR A 122 -0.78 -12.52 -10.90
CA THR A 122 -1.65 -12.11 -9.80
C THR A 122 -3.12 -12.28 -10.17
N GLN A 123 -3.91 -12.77 -9.21
CA GLN A 123 -5.33 -13.03 -9.35
C GLN A 123 -6.16 -11.83 -8.88
N TYR A 124 -5.75 -11.19 -7.78
CA TYR A 124 -6.59 -10.22 -7.07
C TYR A 124 -6.28 -8.76 -7.42
N VAL A 125 -5.14 -8.50 -8.03
CA VAL A 125 -4.74 -7.18 -8.53
C VAL A 125 -4.25 -7.32 -9.96
N THR A 126 -4.65 -6.42 -10.85
CA THR A 126 -4.22 -6.43 -12.24
C THR A 126 -3.16 -5.37 -12.48
N LYS A 127 -1.96 -5.81 -12.82
CA LYS A 127 -0.89 -4.91 -13.26
C LYS A 127 -1.23 -4.28 -14.61
N SER A 128 -1.12 -2.96 -14.72
CA SER A 128 -1.30 -2.27 -15.99
C SER A 128 -0.23 -2.60 -17.03
N PRO A 129 -0.56 -2.50 -18.33
CA PRO A 129 0.45 -2.44 -19.37
C PRO A 129 1.44 -1.31 -19.08
N TYR A 130 2.74 -1.56 -19.31
CA TYR A 130 3.87 -0.64 -19.06
C TYR A 130 4.26 -0.44 -17.59
N SER A 131 3.51 -0.96 -16.62
CA SER A 131 3.97 -0.99 -15.23
C SER A 131 5.15 -1.94 -15.06
N TYR A 132 6.16 -1.48 -14.32
CA TYR A 132 7.27 -2.33 -13.90
C TYR A 132 6.76 -3.45 -12.98
N SER A 133 7.49 -4.57 -12.97
CA SER A 133 7.19 -5.68 -12.06
C SER A 133 7.89 -5.49 -10.72
N SER A 134 7.39 -6.18 -9.69
CA SER A 134 8.03 -6.19 -8.38
C SER A 134 9.42 -6.81 -8.43
N THR A 135 10.34 -6.29 -7.63
CA THR A 135 11.74 -6.73 -7.66
C THR A 135 12.41 -6.58 -6.29
N GLY A 136 13.53 -7.28 -6.09
CA GLY A 136 14.43 -7.04 -4.96
C GLY A 136 15.68 -6.24 -5.30
N THR A 137 15.78 -5.71 -6.52
CA THR A 137 16.93 -4.91 -6.96
C THR A 137 16.58 -3.43 -6.96
N THR A 138 17.47 -2.59 -6.45
CA THR A 138 17.31 -1.13 -6.43
C THR A 138 17.49 -0.51 -7.81
N TRP A 139 16.96 0.70 -8.01
CA TRP A 139 17.08 1.44 -9.26
C TRP A 139 17.06 2.96 -9.01
N SER A 140 17.73 3.71 -9.88
CA SER A 140 17.85 5.17 -9.75
C SER A 140 17.03 5.96 -10.77
N ASP A 141 16.54 5.35 -11.84
CA ASP A 141 15.67 6.01 -12.81
C ASP A 141 14.20 5.98 -12.37
N TRP A 142 13.31 6.71 -13.05
CA TRP A 142 11.88 6.68 -12.71
C TRP A 142 11.19 5.47 -13.33
N HIS A 143 10.59 4.64 -12.49
CA HIS A 143 9.78 3.51 -12.91
C HIS A 143 8.30 3.83 -12.73
N PHE A 144 7.50 3.53 -13.76
CA PHE A 144 6.06 3.67 -13.69
C PHE A 144 5.43 2.44 -13.04
N TYR A 145 4.57 2.66 -12.05
CA TYR A 145 3.78 1.63 -11.41
C TYR A 145 2.31 2.05 -11.44
N ARG A 146 1.47 1.16 -11.97
CA ARG A 146 0.02 1.28 -11.96
C ARG A 146 -0.64 -0.09 -11.86
N PHE A 147 -1.60 -0.20 -10.95
CA PHE A 147 -2.42 -1.39 -10.79
C PHE A 147 -3.90 -1.04 -10.82
N HIS A 148 -4.71 -2.07 -11.07
CA HIS A 148 -6.17 -2.01 -11.12
C HIS A 148 -6.77 -3.05 -10.19
N VAL A 149 -7.90 -2.71 -9.59
CA VAL A 149 -8.71 -3.63 -8.78
C VAL A 149 -10.17 -3.43 -9.18
N SER A 150 -10.75 -4.46 -9.79
CA SER A 150 -12.16 -4.48 -10.14
C SER A 150 -13.06 -4.72 -8.92
N HIS A 151 -14.35 -4.40 -9.09
CA HIS A 151 -15.39 -4.77 -8.14
C HIS A 151 -15.38 -6.27 -7.78
N SER A 152 -15.18 -7.17 -8.75
CA SER A 152 -15.11 -8.61 -8.47
C SER A 152 -13.85 -9.00 -7.69
N GLN A 153 -12.70 -8.39 -8.00
CA GLN A 153 -11.44 -8.67 -7.33
C GLN A 153 -11.47 -8.27 -5.85
N ILE A 154 -11.98 -7.07 -5.52
CA ILE A 154 -12.06 -6.64 -4.13
C ILE A 154 -13.07 -7.47 -3.31
N SER A 155 -14.16 -7.93 -3.94
CA SER A 155 -15.08 -8.90 -3.31
C SER A 155 -14.37 -10.24 -3.01
N GLN A 156 -13.52 -10.72 -3.92
CA GLN A 156 -12.72 -11.94 -3.72
C GLN A 156 -11.65 -11.76 -2.62
N ILE A 157 -10.98 -10.60 -2.57
CA ILE A 157 -10.04 -10.26 -1.50
C ILE A 157 -10.75 -10.34 -0.14
N ALA A 158 -11.91 -9.70 -0.02
CA ALA A 158 -12.71 -9.73 1.20
C ALA A 158 -13.10 -11.15 1.62
N ALA A 159 -13.56 -11.97 0.67
CA ALA A 159 -13.90 -13.36 0.92
C ALA A 159 -12.69 -14.16 1.41
N LYS A 160 -11.51 -13.96 0.82
CA LYS A 160 -10.26 -14.59 1.25
C LYS A 160 -9.89 -14.17 2.67
N ILE A 161 -9.89 -12.87 2.97
CA ILE A 161 -9.61 -12.35 4.31
C ILE A 161 -10.60 -12.92 5.34
N ASN A 162 -11.90 -12.96 5.04
CA ASN A 162 -12.89 -13.58 5.93
C ASN A 162 -12.56 -15.05 6.21
N SER A 163 -12.22 -15.81 5.17
CA SER A 163 -11.96 -17.24 5.29
C SER A 163 -10.66 -17.58 6.03
N GLU A 164 -9.60 -16.78 5.85
CA GLU A 164 -8.27 -17.07 6.38
C GLU A 164 -8.01 -16.38 7.72
N GLN A 165 -8.59 -15.20 7.95
CA GLN A 165 -8.37 -14.39 9.15
C GLN A 165 -9.57 -14.40 10.11
N GLY A 166 -10.66 -15.12 9.78
CA GLY A 166 -11.84 -15.23 10.63
C GLY A 166 -12.58 -13.90 10.85
N THR A 167 -12.51 -13.00 9.87
CA THR A 167 -13.19 -11.70 9.91
C THR A 167 -14.60 -11.79 9.29
N SER A 168 -15.33 -10.68 9.35
CA SER A 168 -16.71 -10.56 8.86
C SER A 168 -16.89 -9.36 7.91
N LEU A 169 -15.89 -9.07 7.08
CA LEU A 169 -15.94 -8.02 6.07
C LEU A 169 -17.09 -8.29 5.08
N SER A 170 -17.79 -7.24 4.67
CA SER A 170 -18.83 -7.31 3.65
C SER A 170 -18.22 -7.76 2.31
N THR A 171 -18.79 -8.75 1.65
CA THR A 171 -18.35 -9.11 0.29
C THR A 171 -18.95 -8.21 -0.80
N ASN A 172 -19.69 -7.16 -0.43
CA ASN A 172 -20.18 -6.13 -1.34
C ASN A 172 -19.21 -4.92 -1.33
N PRO A 173 -18.45 -4.71 -2.42
CA PRO A 173 -17.45 -3.64 -2.55
C PRO A 173 -17.96 -2.22 -2.33
N SER A 174 -19.23 -1.95 -2.64
CA SER A 174 -19.83 -0.62 -2.44
C SER A 174 -19.90 -0.19 -0.97
N ASN A 175 -19.65 -1.11 -0.03
CA ASN A 175 -19.57 -0.83 1.39
C ASN A 175 -18.19 -0.33 1.85
N TYR A 176 -17.18 -0.40 0.98
CA TYR A 176 -15.82 0.02 1.31
C TYR A 176 -15.61 1.50 1.05
N ARG A 177 -15.26 2.21 2.11
CA ARG A 177 -14.77 3.58 2.06
C ARG A 177 -13.24 3.57 2.06
N LEU A 178 -12.63 4.39 1.23
CA LEU A 178 -11.19 4.63 1.24
C LEU A 178 -10.86 5.70 2.29
N ASP A 179 -10.10 5.32 3.31
CA ASP A 179 -9.72 6.21 4.42
C ASP A 179 -8.29 6.75 4.26
N LEU A 180 -7.38 5.93 3.73
CA LEU A 180 -5.98 6.31 3.57
C LEU A 180 -5.38 5.67 2.32
N LEU A 181 -4.55 6.46 1.65
CA LEU A 181 -3.61 6.05 0.63
C LEU A 181 -2.18 6.29 1.14
N THR A 182 -1.29 5.33 0.97
CA THR A 182 0.14 5.55 1.16
C THR A 182 0.97 4.96 0.02
N VAL A 183 2.05 5.67 -0.33
CA VAL A 183 3.24 5.06 -0.93
C VAL A 183 4.28 5.06 0.19
N GLN A 184 4.63 3.87 0.68
CA GLN A 184 5.43 3.74 1.90
C GLN A 184 6.67 2.90 1.66
N ASN A 185 7.78 3.34 2.25
CA ASN A 185 8.92 2.47 2.49
C ASN A 185 8.88 1.97 3.93
N GLU A 186 9.19 0.71 4.15
CA GLU A 186 9.14 0.06 5.45
C GLU A 186 10.34 -0.85 5.63
N ILE A 187 10.86 -0.91 6.83
CA ILE A 187 11.94 -1.81 7.22
C ILE A 187 11.45 -2.61 8.43
N TYR A 188 11.33 -3.93 8.24
CA TYR A 188 11.32 -4.88 9.35
C TYR A 188 12.75 -5.10 9.82
N CYS A 189 12.98 -4.85 11.10
CA CYS A 189 14.26 -4.69 11.73
C CYS A 189 14.22 -5.31 13.13
N PRO A 190 14.29 -6.66 13.23
CA PRO A 190 14.41 -7.35 14.50
C PRO A 190 15.52 -6.80 15.40
N VAL A 191 15.40 -7.05 16.70
CA VAL A 191 16.43 -6.73 17.70
C VAL A 191 17.82 -7.18 17.23
N GLY A 192 18.74 -6.21 17.15
CA GLY A 192 20.14 -6.44 16.76
C GLY A 192 20.41 -6.36 15.24
N THR A 193 19.38 -6.13 14.43
CA THR A 193 19.50 -5.89 12.99
C THR A 193 19.37 -4.40 12.68
N ASN A 194 19.77 -4.00 11.47
CA ASN A 194 19.65 -2.63 10.97
C ASN A 194 19.41 -2.60 9.45
N GLY A 195 18.92 -1.47 8.95
CA GLY A 195 18.77 -1.23 7.51
C GLY A 195 18.59 0.24 7.15
N HIS A 196 18.83 0.55 5.87
CA HIS A 196 18.36 1.78 5.23
C HIS A 196 17.61 1.48 3.95
N LEU A 197 16.60 2.28 3.69
CA LEU A 197 15.79 2.20 2.48
C LEU A 197 15.44 3.62 2.03
N GLY A 198 15.84 3.96 0.81
CA GLY A 198 15.54 5.24 0.18
C GLY A 198 14.44 5.07 -0.86
N MET A 199 13.50 6.00 -0.89
CA MET A 199 12.41 6.02 -1.86
C MET A 199 12.13 7.46 -2.29
N SER A 200 11.73 7.65 -3.54
CA SER A 200 11.10 8.89 -4.01
C SER A 200 9.94 8.56 -4.95
N ALA A 201 8.89 9.35 -4.91
CA ALA A 201 7.71 9.19 -5.75
C ALA A 201 7.23 10.55 -6.29
N TYR A 202 6.60 10.54 -7.46
CA TYR A 202 5.90 11.70 -8.01
C TYR A 202 4.67 11.27 -8.83
N ASP A 203 3.79 12.24 -9.11
CA ASP A 203 2.56 12.06 -9.89
C ASP A 203 1.71 10.90 -9.37
N ILE A 204 1.47 10.89 -8.06
CA ILE A 204 0.61 9.90 -7.42
C ILE A 204 -0.83 10.27 -7.69
N TYR A 205 -1.56 9.39 -8.37
CA TYR A 205 -2.95 9.59 -8.71
C TYR A 205 -3.79 8.34 -8.43
N LEU A 206 -5.06 8.60 -8.19
CA LEU A 206 -6.12 7.60 -8.08
C LEU A 206 -7.24 7.96 -9.04
N TYR A 207 -7.90 6.95 -9.59
CA TYR A 207 -9.13 7.16 -10.34
C TYR A 207 -10.04 5.92 -10.29
N GLU A 208 -11.31 6.14 -10.60
CA GLU A 208 -12.33 5.10 -10.77
C GLU A 208 -12.83 5.16 -12.22
N GLU A 209 -12.86 4.01 -12.89
CA GLU A 209 -13.54 3.82 -14.17
C GLU A 209 -14.85 3.07 -13.92
N TYR A 210 -15.99 3.60 -14.39
CA TYR A 210 -17.32 2.97 -14.30
C TYR A 210 -18.21 3.41 -15.45
N GLY A 211 -19.26 2.64 -15.78
CA GLY A 211 -20.23 2.98 -16.82
C GLY A 211 -19.67 2.90 -18.25
N VAL A 212 -18.52 2.28 -18.43
CA VAL A 212 -17.85 2.14 -19.71
C VAL A 212 -18.46 0.95 -20.45
N GLY A 213 -19.45 1.22 -21.31
CA GLY A 213 -19.93 0.20 -22.25
C GLY A 213 -18.76 -0.44 -23.01
N SER A 214 -18.91 -1.68 -23.46
CA SER A 214 -17.89 -2.59 -24.01
C SER A 214 -17.11 -2.13 -25.26
N GLY A 215 -17.01 -0.83 -25.54
CA GLY A 215 -16.10 -0.26 -26.51
C GLY A 215 -14.71 0.01 -25.91
N PRO A 216 -13.65 0.07 -26.75
CA PRO A 216 -12.33 0.49 -26.31
C PRO A 216 -12.38 1.98 -25.98
N VAL A 217 -12.52 2.28 -24.69
CA VAL A 217 -12.37 3.64 -24.18
C VAL A 217 -10.96 3.75 -23.64
N VAL A 218 -10.12 4.48 -24.38
CA VAL A 218 -8.99 5.18 -23.75
C VAL A 218 -9.66 6.24 -22.88
N PRO A 219 -9.58 6.16 -21.54
CA PRO A 219 -10.16 7.21 -20.72
C PRO A 219 -9.44 8.51 -21.09
N GLU A 220 -10.17 9.52 -21.56
CA GLU A 220 -9.71 10.88 -21.28
C GLU A 220 -9.69 10.95 -19.76
N PRO A 221 -8.52 11.18 -19.14
CA PRO A 221 -8.43 11.15 -17.71
C PRO A 221 -9.30 12.30 -17.20
N ALA A 222 -10.38 11.98 -16.49
CA ALA A 222 -10.83 12.85 -15.43
C ALA A 222 -9.72 12.82 -14.37
N THR A 223 -8.61 13.51 -14.67
CA THR A 223 -7.50 13.67 -13.76
C THR A 223 -8.06 14.47 -12.59
N ILE A 224 -8.35 13.80 -11.48
CA ILE A 224 -8.26 14.47 -10.19
C ILE A 224 -6.77 14.74 -10.02
N ALA A 225 -6.30 15.86 -10.59
CA ALA A 225 -4.94 16.34 -10.42
C ALA A 225 -4.82 16.81 -8.97
N MET A 226 -4.59 15.87 -8.06
CA MET A 226 -4.28 16.19 -6.68
C MET A 226 -2.87 16.74 -6.65
N SER A 227 -2.76 18.07 -6.66
CA SER A 227 -1.52 18.74 -6.28
C SER A 227 -1.32 18.49 -4.78
N ALA A 228 -0.64 17.41 -4.43
CA ALA A 228 -0.36 17.05 -3.06
C ALA A 228 0.57 18.10 -2.44
N PHE A 229 0.05 18.91 -1.50
CA PHE A 229 0.91 19.51 -0.49
C PHE A 229 1.30 18.39 0.46
N ALA A 230 2.56 17.96 0.41
CA ALA A 230 3.13 17.03 1.37
C ALA A 230 2.99 17.62 2.78
N LEU A 231 2.06 17.09 3.58
CA LEU A 231 2.14 17.23 5.02
C LEU A 231 3.22 16.24 5.49
N MET A 232 4.38 16.74 5.90
CA MET A 232 5.37 15.94 6.61
C MET A 232 4.75 15.45 7.93
N GLY A 233 4.27 14.20 7.94
CA GLY A 233 3.79 13.52 9.13
C GLY A 233 4.97 13.17 10.04
N LEU A 234 4.87 13.55 11.30
CA LEU A 234 5.80 13.22 12.38
C LEU A 234 6.07 11.70 12.43
N ALA A 235 7.32 11.34 12.73
CA ALA A 235 7.69 10.01 13.22
C ALA A 235 6.87 9.69 14.48
N GLY A 236 5.82 8.87 14.33
CA GLY A 236 4.97 8.43 15.42
C GLY A 236 5.54 7.20 16.11
N ILE A 237 6.05 7.35 17.33
CA ILE A 237 6.40 6.20 18.19
C ILE A 237 5.11 5.72 18.87
N ALA A 238 4.49 4.67 18.34
CA ALA A 238 3.39 3.99 19.03
C ALA A 238 3.95 3.14 20.20
N LYS A 239 3.85 3.63 21.44
CA LYS A 239 4.14 2.84 22.65
C LYS A 239 2.85 2.16 23.14
N LYS A 240 2.77 0.82 23.09
CA LYS A 240 1.77 0.08 23.87
C LYS A 240 2.44 -0.58 25.09
N LYS A 241 1.90 -0.28 26.27
CA LYS A 241 2.27 -0.87 27.55
C LYS A 241 1.61 -2.26 27.63
N ILE A 242 2.38 -3.33 27.52
CA ILE A 242 1.88 -4.69 27.75
C ILE A 242 1.82 -4.90 29.27
N ASN A 243 0.61 -4.97 29.83
CA ASN A 243 0.39 -5.47 31.18
C ASN A 243 0.44 -7.00 31.13
N SER A 244 1.58 -7.59 31.54
CA SER A 244 1.67 -9.03 31.76
C SER A 244 0.83 -9.42 32.98
N ARG A 245 -0.30 -10.10 32.78
CA ARG A 245 -0.90 -10.93 33.83
C ARG A 245 -0.20 -12.28 33.82
N ARG A 246 0.47 -12.59 34.92
CA ARG A 246 1.00 -13.92 35.23
C ARG A 246 -0.18 -14.88 35.49
N SER A 247 -0.13 -16.05 34.87
CA SER A 247 -0.56 -17.31 35.49
C SER A 247 0.63 -17.92 36.22
#